data_AF-T0YJE0-F1
#
_entry.id   AF-T0YJE0-F1
#
_cell.length_a   1.000
_cell.length_b   1.000
_cell.length_c   1.000
_cell.angle_alpha   90.00
_cell.angle_beta   90.00
_cell.angle_gamma   90.00
#
_symmetry.space_group_name_H-M   'P 1'
#
loop_
_entity.id
_entity.type
_entity.pdbx_description
1 polymer ?
#
loop_
_entity_poly.entity_id
_entity_poly.type
_entity_poly.pdbx_seq_one_letter_code
_entity_poly.pdbx_strand_id
1 'polypeptide(L)'
;MVELDGHRLTLDDVLSVARKGDSATLASSAAAAVAESRVVVERAMAKGQAVYGVTTGFGHLASVTIAPEERAQLQENLIKNHAAGVGPELPQDVVRAMLLLRTNALAK
;
A
#
# COMPACT_ATOMS: atom_id res chain seq x y z
N MET A 1 7.75 12.45 17.31
CA MET A 1 7.40 12.34 15.88
C MET A 1 8.27 11.24 15.30
N VAL A 2 7.65 10.20 14.76
CA VAL A 2 8.35 9.03 14.19
C VAL A 2 8.59 9.27 12.70
N GLU A 3 9.83 9.19 12.24
CA GLU A 3 10.15 9.28 10.81
C GLU A 3 10.20 7.87 10.18
N LEU A 4 9.41 7.66 9.12
CA LEU A 4 9.32 6.40 8.40
C LEU A 4 10.25 6.41 7.19
N ASP A 5 11.17 5.45 7.15
CA ASP A 5 12.11 5.27 6.04
C ASP A 5 12.02 3.89 5.38
N GLY A 6 11.12 3.02 5.84
CA GLY A 6 10.94 1.67 5.34
C GLY A 6 11.80 0.59 6.01
N HIS A 7 12.71 0.96 6.92
CA HIS A 7 13.74 0.04 7.42
C HIS A 7 13.89 0.02 8.95
N ARG A 8 13.75 1.18 9.61
CA ARG A 8 14.20 1.33 11.02
C ARG A 8 13.09 1.45 12.05
N LEU A 9 11.83 1.30 11.66
CA LEU A 9 10.68 1.38 12.57
C LEU A 9 10.80 0.36 13.71
N THR A 10 10.77 0.83 14.96
CA THR A 10 10.88 -0.02 16.16
C THR A 10 9.52 -0.29 16.81
N LEU A 11 9.46 -1.23 17.75
CA LEU A 11 8.23 -1.48 18.53
C LEU A 11 7.85 -0.27 19.40
N ASP A 12 8.83 0.45 19.95
CA ASP A 12 8.57 1.64 20.76
C ASP A 12 7.94 2.76 19.92
N ASP A 13 8.35 2.91 18.66
CA ASP A 13 7.73 3.82 17.70
C ASP A 13 6.29 3.43 17.37
N VAL A 14 6.03 2.13 17.22
CA VAL A 14 4.67 1.63 17.00
C VAL A 14 3.79 1.95 18.20
N LEU A 15 4.29 1.75 19.43
CA LEU A 15 3.56 2.05 20.65
C LEU A 15 3.35 3.56 20.84
N SER A 16 4.35 4.38 20.53
CA SER A 16 4.26 5.85 20.65
C SER A 16 3.21 6.40 19.72
N VAL A 17 3.22 5.98 18.45
CA VAL A 17 2.16 6.34 17.51
C VAL A 17 0.87 5.71 18.01
N ALA A 18 0.69 4.39 17.94
CA ALA A 18 -0.61 3.71 18.10
C ALA A 18 -1.35 4.02 19.42
N ARG A 19 -0.63 4.20 20.53
CA ARG A 19 -1.25 4.38 21.86
C ARG A 19 -1.05 5.75 22.48
N LYS A 20 0.05 6.44 22.19
CA LYS A 20 0.34 7.77 22.80
C LYS A 20 -0.10 8.94 21.92
N GLY A 21 -0.43 8.68 20.65
CA GLY A 21 -0.96 9.72 19.76
C GLY A 21 0.11 10.46 18.96
N ASP A 22 1.36 10.02 19.01
CA ASP A 22 2.44 10.64 18.25
C ASP A 22 2.17 10.61 16.74
N SER A 23 2.58 11.67 16.06
CA SER A 23 2.54 11.74 14.60
C SER A 23 3.72 11.01 13.96
N ALA A 24 3.50 10.50 12.75
CA ALA A 24 4.54 9.94 11.88
C ALA A 24 4.69 10.78 10.61
N THR A 25 5.92 10.89 10.10
CA THR A 25 6.27 11.56 8.85
C THR A 25 7.02 10.61 7.93
N LEU A 26 7.03 10.88 6.63
CA LEU A 26 7.80 10.11 5.66
C LEU A 26 9.16 10.77 5.44
N ALA A 27 10.25 10.00 5.53
CA ALA A 27 11.58 10.49 5.19
C ALA A 27 11.64 10.92 3.72
N SER A 28 12.38 11.98 3.42
CA SER A 28 12.55 12.48 2.04
C SER A 28 13.15 11.43 1.10
N SER A 29 14.07 10.60 1.61
CA SER A 29 14.65 9.47 0.86
C SER A 29 13.61 8.39 0.53
N ALA A 30 12.71 8.08 1.46
CA ALA A 30 11.63 7.13 1.21
C ALA A 30 10.60 7.67 0.21
N ALA A 31 10.26 8.96 0.30
CA ALA A 31 9.40 9.61 -0.68
C ALA A 31 10.00 9.55 -2.10
N ALA A 32 11.32 9.76 -2.22
CA ALA A 32 12.03 9.62 -3.50
C ALA A 32 12.02 8.17 -4.00
N ALA A 33 12.29 7.19 -3.14
CA ALA A 33 12.27 5.77 -3.51
C ALA A 33 10.88 5.31 -4.01
N VAL A 34 9.80 5.74 -3.33
CA VAL A 34 8.42 5.47 -3.77
C VAL A 34 8.14 6.07 -5.15
N ALA A 35 8.58 7.30 -5.39
CA ALA A 35 8.42 7.96 -6.69
C ALA A 35 9.20 7.23 -7.80
N GLU A 36 10.43 6.80 -7.54
CA GLU A 36 11.23 6.01 -8.48
C GLU A 36 10.60 4.65 -8.79
N SER A 37 10.11 3.95 -7.77
CA SER A 37 9.39 2.67 -7.91
C SER A 37 8.14 2.83 -8.78
N ARG A 38 7.39 3.91 -8.59
CA ARG A 38 6.22 4.23 -9.41
C ARG A 38 6.58 4.40 -10.88
N VAL A 39 7.69 5.06 -11.21
CA VAL A 39 8.17 5.22 -12.59
C VAL A 39 8.43 3.86 -13.27
N VAL A 40 8.91 2.85 -12.52
CA VAL A 40 9.11 1.50 -13.07
C VAL A 40 7.78 0.88 -13.51
N VAL A 41 6.75 0.98 -12.68
CA VAL A 41 5.40 0.48 -13.01
C VAL A 41 4.83 1.20 -14.23
N GLU A 42 4.95 2.52 -14.29
CA GLU A 42 4.46 3.32 -15.42
C GLU A 42 5.17 2.96 -16.73
N ARG A 43 6.49 2.74 -16.69
CA ARG A 43 7.25 2.28 -17.86
C ARG A 43 6.82 0.89 -18.32
N ALA A 44 6.55 -0.03 -17.40
CA ALA A 44 6.07 -1.37 -17.74
C ALA A 44 4.70 -1.31 -18.44
N MET A 45 3.79 -0.48 -17.90
CA MET A 45 2.48 -0.22 -18.50
C MET A 45 2.59 0.41 -19.90
N ALA A 46 3.45 1.42 -20.08
CA ALA A 46 3.66 2.09 -21.36
C ALA A 46 4.22 1.16 -22.45
N LYS A 47 5.01 0.15 -22.04
CA LYS A 47 5.56 -0.88 -22.93
C LYS A 47 4.55 -2.01 -23.23
N GLY A 48 3.34 -1.96 -22.68
CA GLY A 48 2.34 -3.02 -22.84
C GLY A 48 2.73 -4.34 -22.17
N GLN A 49 3.61 -4.31 -21.16
CA GLN A 49 4.02 -5.51 -20.44
C GLN A 49 2.86 -6.04 -19.59
N ALA A 50 2.73 -7.37 -19.53
CA ALA A 50 1.79 -8.01 -18.61
C ALA A 50 2.32 -7.90 -17.18
N VAL A 51 1.63 -7.15 -16.33
CA VAL A 51 1.96 -6.94 -14.91
C VAL A 51 0.75 -7.36 -14.06
N TYR A 52 0.96 -8.37 -13.21
CA TYR A 52 -0.09 -8.94 -12.36
C TYR A 52 -0.77 -7.87 -11.50
N GLY A 53 -2.10 -7.79 -11.60
CA GLY A 53 -2.91 -6.85 -10.83
C GLY A 53 -2.79 -5.38 -11.24
N VAL A 54 -2.01 -5.08 -12.28
CA VAL A 54 -1.87 -3.73 -12.86
C VAL A 54 -2.44 -3.68 -14.27
N THR A 55 -1.97 -4.56 -15.16
CA THR A 55 -2.47 -4.68 -16.54
C THR A 55 -3.21 -5.99 -16.79
N THR A 56 -3.25 -6.88 -15.80
CA THR A 56 -4.00 -8.13 -15.83
C THR A 56 -4.94 -8.23 -14.65
N GLY A 57 -5.87 -9.21 -14.70
CA GLY A 57 -6.72 -9.55 -13.58
C GLY A 57 -5.96 -10.17 -12.39
N PHE A 58 -6.72 -10.54 -11.36
CA PHE A 58 -6.21 -11.17 -10.13
C PHE A 58 -6.60 -12.66 -10.08
N GLY A 59 -5.82 -13.46 -9.33
CA GLY A 59 -6.13 -14.86 -9.08
C GLY A 59 -6.35 -15.66 -10.37
N HIS A 60 -7.54 -16.26 -10.52
CA HIS A 60 -7.90 -17.04 -11.72
C HIS A 60 -7.82 -16.23 -13.02
N LEU A 61 -8.00 -14.90 -12.95
CA LEU A 61 -7.95 -14.01 -14.11
C LEU A 61 -6.56 -13.42 -14.37
N ALA A 62 -5.50 -13.98 -13.78
CA ALA A 62 -4.12 -13.48 -13.91
C ALA A 62 -3.61 -13.41 -15.36
N SER A 63 -4.14 -14.26 -16.25
CA SER A 63 -3.77 -14.28 -17.68
C SER A 63 -4.64 -13.37 -18.55
N VAL A 64 -5.66 -12.71 -17.99
CA VAL A 64 -6.57 -11.83 -18.73
C VAL A 64 -6.03 -10.42 -18.71
N THR A 65 -5.76 -9.86 -19.88
CA THR A 65 -5.35 -8.46 -20.06
C THR A 65 -6.53 -7.51 -19.83
N ILE A 66 -6.28 -6.41 -19.12
CA ILE A 66 -7.27 -5.39 -18.80
C ILE A 66 -6.98 -4.11 -19.60
N ALA A 67 -8.00 -3.59 -20.26
CA ALA A 67 -7.90 -2.37 -21.06
C ALA A 67 -7.51 -1.17 -20.17
N PRO A 68 -6.67 -0.23 -20.64
CA PRO A 68 -6.20 0.91 -19.84
C PRO A 68 -7.31 1.69 -19.11
N GLU A 69 -8.43 1.92 -19.78
CA GLU A 69 -9.62 2.63 -19.29
C GLU A 69 -10.35 1.88 -18.16
N GLU A 70 -10.24 0.56 -18.09
CA GLU A 70 -10.88 -0.28 -17.07
C GLU A 70 -9.99 -0.46 -15.82
N ARG A 71 -8.69 -0.15 -15.90
CA ARG A 71 -7.73 -0.44 -14.81
C ARG A 71 -8.05 0.30 -13.53
N ALA A 72 -8.56 1.53 -13.60
CA ALA A 72 -8.97 2.27 -12.41
C ALA A 72 -10.15 1.59 -11.71
N GLN A 73 -11.16 1.18 -12.49
CA GLN A 73 -12.32 0.45 -11.97
C GLN A 73 -11.93 -0.91 -11.38
N LEU A 74 -10.96 -1.60 -12.01
CA LEU A 74 -10.39 -2.85 -11.50
C LEU A 74 -9.83 -2.68 -10.07
N GLN A 75 -9.07 -1.61 -9.81
CA GLN A 75 -8.50 -1.35 -8.48
C GLN A 75 -9.59 -1.03 -7.44
N GLU A 76 -10.62 -0.27 -7.79
CA GLU A 76 -11.75 0.00 -6.89
C GLU A 76 -12.53 -1.28 -6.57
N ASN A 77 -12.79 -2.10 -7.59
CA ASN A 77 -13.50 -3.36 -7.44
C ASN A 77 -12.70 -4.36 -6.59
N LEU A 78 -11.36 -4.35 -6.70
CA LEU A 78 -10.50 -5.18 -5.85
C LEU A 78 -10.76 -4.88 -4.37
N ILE A 79 -10.74 -3.60 -3.98
CA ILE A 79 -10.95 -3.18 -2.59
C ILE A 79 -12.34 -3.61 -2.12
N LYS A 80 -13.39 -3.32 -2.91
CA LYS A 80 -14.78 -3.70 -2.57
C LYS A 80 -14.96 -5.21 -2.43
N ASN A 81 -14.35 -6.00 -3.32
CA ASN A 81 -14.47 -7.45 -3.30
C ASN A 81 -13.75 -8.10 -2.11
N HIS A 82 -12.62 -7.53 -1.68
CA HIS A 82 -11.84 -8.06 -0.54
C HIS A 82 -12.25 -7.49 0.82
N ALA A 83 -13.09 -6.43 0.84
CA ALA A 83 -13.66 -5.85 2.05
C ALA A 83 -14.76 -6.76 2.65
N ALA A 84 -14.39 -7.98 3.02
CA ALA A 84 -15.27 -9.02 3.54
C ALA A 84 -15.03 -9.32 5.03
N GLY A 85 -14.47 -8.37 5.77
CA GLY A 85 -14.30 -8.49 7.22
C GLY A 85 -15.64 -8.60 7.94
N VAL A 86 -15.73 -9.49 8.93
CA VAL A 86 -16.92 -9.73 9.76
C VAL A 86 -16.56 -9.70 11.25
N GLY A 87 -17.57 -9.49 12.10
CA GLY A 87 -17.39 -9.43 13.54
C GLY A 87 -17.18 -8.01 14.07
N PRO A 88 -16.70 -7.86 15.31
CA PRO A 88 -16.53 -6.55 15.94
C PRO A 88 -15.43 -5.72 15.29
N GLU A 89 -15.57 -4.41 15.34
CA GLU A 89 -14.54 -3.46 14.91
C GLU A 89 -13.26 -3.62 15.74
N LEU A 90 -12.10 -3.45 15.08
CA LEU A 90 -10.82 -3.45 15.77
C LEU A 90 -10.67 -2.18 16.62
N PRO A 91 -10.04 -2.27 17.80
CA PRO A 91 -9.70 -1.10 18.60
C PRO A 91 -8.86 -0.09 17.82
N GLN A 92 -9.03 1.20 18.14
CA GLN A 92 -8.37 2.30 17.42
C GLN A 92 -6.84 2.19 17.43
N ASP A 93 -6.22 1.73 18.52
CA ASP A 93 -4.77 1.57 18.60
C ASP A 93 -4.27 0.48 17.63
N VAL A 94 -5.00 -0.63 17.50
CA VAL A 94 -4.73 -1.69 16.52
C VAL A 94 -4.82 -1.15 15.09
N VAL A 95 -5.86 -0.38 14.78
CA VAL A 95 -6.02 0.23 13.44
C VAL A 95 -4.89 1.20 13.14
N ARG A 96 -4.47 2.03 14.11
CA ARG A 96 -3.34 2.96 13.94
C ARG A 96 -2.01 2.23 13.75
N ALA A 97 -1.77 1.15 14.50
CA ALA A 97 -0.60 0.30 14.29
C ALA A 97 -0.61 -0.33 12.90
N MET A 98 -1.75 -0.85 12.44
CA MET A 98 -1.90 -1.44 11.11
C MET A 98 -1.56 -0.43 10.00
N LEU A 99 -2.08 0.80 10.09
CA LEU A 99 -1.79 1.86 9.12
C LEU A 99 -0.30 2.23 9.14
N LEU A 100 0.29 2.45 10.33
CA LEU A 100 1.71 2.80 10.46
C LEU A 100 2.63 1.73 9.86
N LEU A 101 2.40 0.46 10.21
CA LEU A 101 3.19 -0.68 9.73
C LEU A 101 3.07 -0.81 8.21
N ARG A 102 1.85 -0.66 7.67
CA ARG A 102 1.63 -0.74 6.22
C ARG A 102 2.29 0.43 5.49
N THR A 103 2.21 1.65 6.02
CA THR A 103 2.88 2.81 5.46
C THR A 103 4.40 2.61 5.45
N ASN A 104 4.99 2.14 6.55
CA ASN A 104 6.43 1.85 6.59
C ASN A 104 6.81 0.74 5.59
N ALA A 105 6.02 -0.32 5.47
CA ALA A 105 6.27 -1.38 4.50
C ALA A 105 6.21 -0.90 3.04
N LEU A 106 5.36 0.08 2.73
CA LEU A 106 5.25 0.70 1.40
C LEU A 106 6.31 1.79 1.15
N ALA A 107 7.02 2.24 2.18
CA ALA A 107 8.05 3.29 2.10
C ALA A 107 9.44 2.76 1.69
N LYS A 108 9.58 1.44 1.56
CA LYS A 108 10.78 0.73 1.13
C LYS A 108 10.80 0.53 -0.38
#